data_AF-A0A9D1Y8R5-F1
#
_entry.id   AF-A0A9D1Y8R5-F1
#
_cell.length_a   1.000
_cell.length_b   1.000
_cell.length_c   1.000
_cell.angle_alpha   90.00
_cell.angle_beta   90.00
_cell.angle_gamma   90.00
#
_symmetry.space_group_name_H-M   'P 1'
#
loop_
_entity.id
_entity.type
_entity.pdbx_description
1 polymer ?
#
loop_
_entity_poly.entity_id
_entity_poly.type
_entity_poly.pdbx_seq_one_letter_code
_entity_poly.pdbx_strand_id
1 'polypeptide(L)'
;MTTVTLLFHRKRGEEGGSRVSGQISFRAEEKGVYRAQLQPQGQIELILLKGKELHFQVSEEHKPNSYQYTQKKPVGSTILGNFYLREVQRLLCTGGMMALLLGYLVWIGGLPAFVLFLPPSLCILMLGFSAIVGSRRFHQVFDALPMRRQEQIQAEFSREHPIFPLFLGEVHLLSNCLISRHGGRLSLILIEKITSAQKFQASKSYGLARSLILHMKNGRKYQLEFFGTHQKELPVVLAWLKERNPSILEQ
;
A
#
# COMPACT_ATOMS: atom_id res chain seq x y z
N MET A 1 40.92 12.33 -4.47
CA MET A 1 39.98 11.41 -5.17
C MET A 1 38.57 11.76 -4.72
N THR A 2 37.66 11.99 -5.66
CA THR A 2 36.31 12.50 -5.40
C THR A 2 35.29 11.47 -5.86
N THR A 3 34.29 11.12 -5.05
CA THR A 3 33.22 10.22 -5.49
C THR A 3 32.24 11.00 -6.34
N VAL A 4 32.08 10.59 -7.61
CA VAL A 4 31.13 11.18 -8.55
C VAL A 4 29.96 10.21 -8.70
N THR A 5 28.74 10.73 -8.54
CA THR A 5 27.51 9.95 -8.70
C THR A 5 26.78 10.44 -9.96
N LEU A 6 26.54 9.53 -10.90
CA LEU A 6 25.75 9.79 -12.09
C LEU A 6 24.37 9.17 -11.93
N LEU A 7 23.35 10.00 -12.05
CA LEU A 7 21.93 9.60 -12.03
C LEU A 7 21.41 9.65 -13.47
N PHE A 8 20.79 8.57 -13.93
CA PHE A 8 20.20 8.51 -15.25
C PHE A 8 18.72 8.13 -15.21
N HIS A 9 17.97 8.79 -16.08
CA HIS A 9 16.54 8.59 -16.24
C HIS A 9 16.22 8.37 -17.72
N ARG A 10 15.91 7.13 -18.11
CA ARG A 10 15.36 6.86 -19.44
C ARG A 10 13.86 7.19 -19.43
N LYS A 11 13.44 8.19 -20.23
CA LYS A 11 12.01 8.39 -20.50
C LYS A 11 11.49 7.25 -21.37
N ARG A 12 10.27 6.83 -21.07
CA ARG A 12 9.53 5.74 -21.72
C ARG A 12 9.54 5.95 -23.25
N GLY A 13 10.20 5.08 -23.99
CA GLY A 13 9.98 4.92 -25.42
C GLY A 13 8.69 4.16 -25.68
N GLU A 14 8.12 4.32 -26.87
CA GLU A 14 6.78 3.84 -27.27
C GLU A 14 6.57 2.31 -27.14
N GLU A 15 7.63 1.53 -26.96
CA GLU A 15 7.55 0.09 -26.70
C GLU A 15 7.68 -0.22 -25.20
N GLY A 16 6.56 -0.14 -24.46
CA GLY A 16 6.20 -1.02 -23.33
C GLY A 16 7.14 -1.29 -22.14
N GLY A 17 8.40 -0.85 -22.15
CA GLY A 17 9.43 -1.22 -21.18
C GLY A 17 9.37 -0.43 -19.88
N SER A 18 9.73 -1.10 -18.78
CA SER A 18 9.85 -0.51 -17.46
C SER A 18 10.89 0.63 -17.44
N ARG A 19 10.65 1.64 -16.60
CA ARG A 19 11.61 2.73 -16.37
C ARG A 19 12.87 2.16 -15.73
N VAL A 20 13.95 2.06 -16.51
CA VAL A 20 15.28 1.75 -15.96
C VAL A 20 15.88 3.05 -15.41
N SER A 21 15.81 3.19 -14.09
CA SER A 21 16.63 4.15 -13.33
C SER A 21 17.81 3.40 -12.75
N GLY A 22 19.03 3.87 -12.96
CA GLY A 22 20.18 3.35 -12.25
C GLY A 22 21.09 4.46 -11.77
N GLN A 23 22.05 4.06 -10.95
CA GLN A 23 23.01 4.93 -10.32
C GLN A 23 24.38 4.30 -10.54
N ILE A 24 25.32 5.10 -11.05
CA ILE A 24 26.72 4.69 -11.14
C ILE A 24 27.51 5.65 -10.27
N SER A 25 28.18 5.11 -9.26
CA SER A 25 29.10 5.84 -8.40
C SER A 25 30.52 5.37 -8.71
N PHE A 26 31.43 6.29 -9.00
CA PHE A 26 32.84 5.95 -9.24
C PHE A 26 33.76 6.96 -8.56
N ARG A 27 34.99 6.53 -8.26
CA ARG A 27 36.03 7.43 -7.76
C ARG A 27 36.69 8.14 -8.94
N ALA A 28 36.51 9.45 -9.01
CA ALA A 28 37.11 10.30 -10.02
C ALA A 28 38.45 10.89 -9.53
N GLU A 29 39.40 10.99 -10.45
CA GLU A 29 40.63 11.73 -10.27
C GLU A 29 40.33 13.24 -10.28
N GLU A 30 41.07 14.02 -9.49
CA GLU A 30 40.82 15.45 -9.25
C GLU A 30 40.96 16.32 -10.52
N LYS A 31 41.58 15.77 -11.58
CA LYS A 31 41.72 16.40 -12.91
C LYS A 31 41.30 15.47 -14.06
N GLY A 32 40.55 14.41 -13.74
CA GLY A 32 40.08 13.44 -14.71
C GLY A 32 38.90 13.97 -15.52
N VAL A 33 38.89 13.72 -16.84
CA VAL A 33 37.74 14.05 -17.71
C VAL A 33 37.07 12.75 -18.12
N TYR A 34 35.77 12.62 -17.85
CA TYR A 34 34.98 11.40 -18.10
C TYR A 34 33.79 11.71 -19.03
N ARG A 35 33.49 10.81 -19.96
CA ARG A 35 32.31 10.85 -20.83
C ARG A 35 31.43 9.66 -20.53
N ALA A 36 30.17 9.90 -20.18
CA ALA A 36 29.16 8.86 -20.10
C ALA A 36 28.37 8.82 -21.41
N GLN A 37 28.25 7.64 -22.02
CA GLN A 37 27.46 7.41 -23.21
C GLN A 37 26.46 6.28 -22.97
N LEU A 38 25.18 6.55 -23.25
CA LEU A 38 24.12 5.56 -23.16
C LEU A 38 23.98 4.86 -24.51
N GLN A 39 24.26 3.57 -24.57
CA GLN A 39 24.08 2.78 -25.79
C GLN A 39 22.59 2.47 -26.05
N PRO A 40 22.18 2.23 -27.31
CA PRO A 40 20.78 1.96 -27.66
C PRO A 40 20.16 0.77 -26.90
N GLN A 41 21.00 -0.22 -26.58
CA GLN A 41 20.66 -1.43 -25.83
C GLN A 41 20.47 -1.20 -24.32
N GLY A 42 20.69 0.02 -23.82
CA GLY A 42 20.50 0.37 -22.41
C GLY A 42 21.72 0.17 -21.53
N GLN A 43 22.85 -0.28 -22.09
CA GLN A 43 24.14 -0.31 -21.40
C GLN A 43 24.75 1.10 -21.36
N ILE A 44 25.36 1.46 -20.23
CA ILE A 44 26.08 2.73 -20.06
C ILE A 44 27.56 2.46 -20.16
N GLU A 45 28.22 3.18 -21.05
CA GLU A 45 29.65 3.14 -21.22
C GLU A 45 30.25 4.43 -20.65
N LEU A 46 31.22 4.29 -19.75
CA LEU A 46 31.92 5.42 -19.15
C LEU A 46 33.36 5.43 -19.64
N ILE A 47 33.72 6.45 -20.41
CA ILE A 47 35.01 6.57 -21.10
C ILE A 47 35.84 7.66 -20.40
N LEU A 48 37.03 7.30 -19.95
CA LEU A 48 38.01 8.27 -19.44
C LEU A 48 38.69 8.96 -20.64
N LEU A 49 38.46 10.27 -20.80
CA LEU A 49 39.07 11.08 -21.85
C LEU A 49 40.45 11.62 -21.46
N LYS A 50 40.71 11.80 -20.16
CA LYS A 50 41.99 12.33 -19.65
C LYS A 50 42.17 11.90 -18.19
N GLY A 51 43.23 11.18 -17.84
CA GLY A 51 43.54 10.70 -16.48
C GLY A 51 44.50 9.49 -16.51
N LYS A 52 44.97 9.04 -15.35
CA LYS A 52 45.97 7.95 -15.26
C LYS A 52 45.44 6.60 -14.75
N GLU A 53 44.34 6.59 -13.99
CA GLU A 53 43.82 5.35 -13.37
C GLU A 53 42.40 5.01 -13.84
N LEU A 54 42.21 3.75 -14.24
CA LEU A 54 40.93 3.15 -14.65
C LEU A 54 40.46 2.13 -13.59
N HIS A 55 40.34 2.54 -12.33
CA HIS A 55 39.74 1.69 -11.30
C HIS A 55 38.25 2.03 -11.14
N PHE A 56 37.43 1.39 -11.98
CA PHE A 56 35.98 1.41 -11.81
C PHE A 56 35.57 0.28 -10.86
N GLN A 57 35.30 0.61 -9.59
CA GLN A 57 34.39 -0.23 -8.81
C GLN A 57 32.98 0.19 -9.19
N VAL A 58 32.43 -0.50 -10.19
CA VAL A 58 31.01 -0.39 -10.52
C VAL A 58 30.23 -1.07 -9.39
N SER A 59 29.85 -0.29 -8.37
CA SER A 59 28.74 -0.69 -7.52
C SER A 59 27.47 -0.47 -8.35
N GLU A 60 27.13 -1.45 -9.18
CA GLU A 60 25.74 -1.64 -9.58
C GLU A 60 24.98 -1.91 -8.28
N GLU A 61 24.37 -0.86 -7.73
CA GLU A 61 23.31 -1.04 -6.77
C GLU A 61 22.13 -1.63 -7.57
N HIS A 62 22.23 -2.95 -7.80
CA HIS A 62 21.12 -3.77 -8.21
C HIS A 62 20.08 -3.56 -7.13
N LYS A 63 19.09 -2.68 -7.36
CA LYS A 63 17.97 -2.46 -6.43
C LYS A 63 17.44 -3.85 -6.10
N PRO A 64 17.74 -4.39 -4.91
CA PRO A 64 17.23 -5.69 -4.59
C PRO A 64 15.74 -5.49 -4.40
N ASN A 65 14.98 -6.52 -4.75
CA ASN A 65 13.53 -6.61 -4.62
C ASN A 65 12.77 -6.16 -5.87
N SER A 66 12.84 -7.01 -6.90
CA SER A 66 11.57 -7.45 -7.49
C SER A 66 10.74 -8.06 -6.35
N TYR A 67 9.98 -7.24 -5.64
CA TYR A 67 9.07 -7.74 -4.63
C TYR A 67 8.07 -8.65 -5.37
N GLN A 68 8.14 -9.95 -5.14
CA GLN A 68 7.09 -10.85 -5.61
C GLN A 68 5.83 -10.54 -4.82
N TYR A 69 4.88 -9.92 -5.48
CA TYR A 69 3.58 -9.66 -4.90
C TYR A 69 2.77 -10.94 -4.95
N THR A 70 2.47 -11.55 -3.80
CA THR A 70 1.53 -12.68 -3.74
C THR A 70 0.16 -12.17 -4.19
N GLN A 71 -0.25 -12.58 -5.39
CA GLN A 71 -1.57 -12.26 -5.91
C GLN A 71 -2.59 -13.11 -5.18
N LYS A 72 -3.66 -12.46 -4.71
CA LYS A 72 -4.77 -13.11 -4.04
C LYS A 72 -6.06 -12.70 -4.72
N LYS A 73 -7.00 -13.64 -4.80
CA LYS A 73 -8.35 -13.36 -5.28
C LYS A 73 -9.18 -12.76 -4.13
N PRO A 74 -9.94 -11.67 -4.34
CA PRO A 74 -10.86 -11.18 -3.33
C PRO A 74 -11.99 -12.18 -3.08
N VAL A 75 -12.58 -12.14 -1.89
CA VAL A 75 -13.67 -13.06 -1.51
C VAL A 75 -14.97 -12.73 -2.25
N GLY A 76 -15.19 -11.46 -2.60
CA GLY A 76 -16.36 -11.00 -3.37
C GLY A 76 -16.00 -10.49 -4.76
N SER A 77 -16.97 -10.56 -5.69
CA SER A 77 -16.83 -10.07 -7.07
C SER A 77 -16.83 -8.54 -7.16
N THR A 78 -17.56 -7.86 -6.28
CA THR A 78 -17.65 -6.40 -6.19
C THR A 78 -16.90 -5.85 -4.98
N ILE A 79 -16.39 -4.62 -5.09
CA ILE A 79 -15.64 -3.97 -4.00
C ILE A 79 -16.51 -3.83 -2.75
N LEU A 80 -17.73 -3.30 -2.92
CA LEU A 80 -18.69 -3.13 -1.83
C LEU A 80 -19.17 -4.47 -1.28
N GLY A 81 -19.46 -5.45 -2.15
CA GLY A 81 -19.88 -6.78 -1.72
C GLY A 81 -18.82 -7.45 -0.85
N ASN A 82 -17.55 -7.38 -1.27
CA ASN A 82 -16.43 -7.88 -0.48
C ASN A 82 -16.32 -7.16 0.87
N PHE A 83 -16.50 -5.83 0.89
CA PHE A 83 -16.50 -5.05 2.13
C PHE A 83 -17.61 -5.48 3.09
N TYR A 84 -18.86 -5.58 2.61
CA TYR A 84 -20.00 -5.99 3.43
C TYR A 84 -19.85 -7.41 3.95
N LEU A 85 -19.40 -8.34 3.11
CA LEU A 85 -19.18 -9.73 3.52
C LEU A 85 -18.14 -9.82 4.64
N ARG A 86 -17.04 -9.07 4.53
CA ARG A 86 -16.00 -9.01 5.58
C ARG A 86 -16.52 -8.38 6.87
N GLU A 87 -17.35 -7.34 6.78
CA GLU A 87 -17.95 -6.72 7.97
C GLU A 87 -18.98 -7.63 8.64
N VAL A 88 -19.79 -8.35 7.87
CA VAL A 88 -20.71 -9.37 8.38
C VAL A 88 -19.92 -10.46 9.10
N GLN A 89 -18.85 -10.99 8.49
CA GLN A 89 -17.99 -11.99 9.15
C GLN A 89 -17.40 -11.48 10.47
N ARG A 90 -16.86 -10.25 10.48
CA ARG A 90 -16.30 -9.61 11.68
C ARG A 90 -17.34 -9.47 12.80
N LEU A 91 -18.54 -9.01 12.45
CA LEU A 91 -19.62 -8.78 13.41
C LEU A 91 -20.27 -10.08 13.88
N LEU A 92 -20.33 -11.11 13.04
CA LEU A 92 -20.78 -12.44 13.44
C LEU A 92 -19.81 -13.10 14.42
N CYS A 93 -18.50 -13.02 14.17
CA CYS A 93 -17.50 -13.58 15.09
C CYS A 93 -17.56 -12.88 16.46
N THR A 94 -17.56 -11.54 16.47
CA THR A 94 -17.60 -10.76 17.71
C THR A 94 -18.94 -10.90 18.43
N GLY A 95 -20.06 -10.82 17.70
CA GLY A 95 -21.40 -11.01 18.24
C GLY A 95 -21.62 -12.43 18.78
N GLY A 96 -21.09 -13.44 18.11
CA GLY A 96 -21.13 -14.83 18.56
C GLY A 96 -20.35 -15.05 19.86
N MET A 97 -19.14 -14.51 19.97
CA MET A 97 -18.37 -14.59 21.23
C MET A 97 -19.08 -13.88 22.39
N MET A 98 -19.64 -12.70 22.13
CA MET A 98 -20.44 -11.99 23.13
C MET A 98 -21.70 -12.75 23.52
N ALA A 99 -22.40 -13.37 22.57
CA ALA A 99 -23.57 -14.19 22.84
C ALA A 99 -23.23 -15.43 23.67
N LEU A 100 -22.08 -16.07 23.43
CA LEU A 100 -21.61 -17.19 24.25
C LEU A 100 -21.31 -16.77 25.69
N LEU A 101 -20.60 -15.64 25.88
CA LEU A 101 -20.31 -15.10 27.21
C LEU A 101 -21.58 -14.73 27.96
N LEU A 102 -22.52 -14.04 27.30
CA LEU A 102 -23.81 -13.69 27.89
C LEU A 102 -24.67 -14.92 28.13
N GLY A 103 -24.62 -15.93 27.26
CA GLY A 103 -25.30 -17.21 27.45
C GLY A 103 -24.83 -17.91 28.72
N TYR A 104 -23.52 -17.97 28.93
CA TYR A 104 -22.92 -18.51 30.15
C TYR A 104 -23.38 -17.73 31.40
N LEU A 105 -23.39 -16.41 31.33
CA LEU A 105 -23.82 -15.52 32.42
C LEU A 105 -25.32 -15.60 32.72
N VAL A 106 -26.17 -15.81 31.72
CA VAL A 106 -27.60 -16.06 31.91
C VAL A 106 -27.82 -17.42 32.58
N TRP A 107 -27.07 -18.44 32.15
CA TRP A 107 -27.19 -19.80 32.67
C TRP A 107 -26.71 -19.94 34.13
N ILE A 108 -25.56 -19.36 34.46
CA ILE A 108 -24.93 -19.53 35.79
C ILE A 108 -25.11 -18.30 36.68
N GLY A 109 -25.02 -17.10 36.09
CA GLY A 109 -25.01 -15.83 36.81
C GLY A 109 -26.39 -15.22 37.08
N GLY A 110 -27.49 -15.88 36.64
CA GLY A 110 -28.86 -15.41 36.89
C GLY A 110 -29.22 -14.11 36.16
N LEU A 111 -28.48 -13.73 35.10
CA LEU A 111 -28.86 -12.59 34.27
C LEU A 111 -30.18 -12.88 33.52
N PRO A 112 -31.03 -11.86 33.32
CA PRO A 112 -32.29 -12.06 32.63
C PRO A 112 -32.07 -12.40 31.14
N ALA A 113 -32.85 -13.36 30.63
CA ALA A 113 -32.67 -13.92 29.29
C ALA A 113 -32.79 -12.89 28.16
N PHE A 114 -33.49 -11.77 28.36
CA PHE A 114 -33.59 -10.71 27.34
C PHE A 114 -32.23 -10.11 26.95
N VAL A 115 -31.22 -10.24 27.82
CA VAL A 115 -29.86 -9.75 27.56
C VAL A 115 -29.22 -10.48 26.36
N LEU A 116 -29.68 -11.69 26.01
CA LEU A 116 -29.22 -12.42 24.83
C LEU A 116 -29.61 -11.75 23.50
N PHE A 117 -30.57 -10.83 23.50
CA PHE A 117 -30.93 -10.04 22.30
C PHE A 117 -29.98 -8.85 22.06
N LEU A 118 -29.13 -8.49 23.02
CA LEU A 118 -28.16 -7.39 22.87
C LEU A 118 -27.14 -7.64 21.75
N PRO A 119 -26.42 -8.77 21.68
CA PRO A 119 -25.45 -9.01 20.62
C PRO A 119 -26.04 -8.91 19.20
N PRO A 120 -27.15 -9.60 18.83
CA PRO A 120 -27.68 -9.51 17.48
C PRO A 120 -28.20 -8.11 17.15
N SER A 121 -28.85 -7.40 18.09
CA SER A 121 -29.31 -6.03 17.87
C SER A 121 -28.14 -5.06 17.63
N LEU A 122 -27.06 -5.19 18.39
CA LEU A 122 -25.84 -4.39 18.22
C LEU A 122 -25.14 -4.69 16.89
N CYS A 123 -25.09 -5.96 16.47
CA CYS A 123 -24.55 -6.35 15.17
C CYS A 123 -25.35 -5.72 14.01
N ILE A 124 -26.68 -5.74 14.06
CA ILE A 124 -27.54 -5.12 13.03
C ILE A 124 -27.29 -3.61 12.97
N LEU A 125 -27.24 -2.95 14.13
CA LEU A 125 -26.98 -1.51 14.21
C LEU A 125 -25.59 -1.17 13.64
N MET A 126 -24.56 -1.96 13.96
CA MET A 126 -23.20 -1.77 13.45
C MET A 126 -23.09 -2.04 11.95
N LEU A 127 -23.85 -3.01 11.41
CA LEU A 127 -23.93 -3.24 9.96
C LEU A 127 -24.53 -2.03 9.25
N GLY A 128 -25.65 -1.49 9.75
CA GLY A 128 -26.25 -0.28 9.22
C GLY A 128 -25.29 0.91 9.26
N PHE A 129 -24.60 1.09 10.38
CA PHE A 129 -23.59 2.16 10.53
C PHE A 129 -22.42 1.98 9.53
N SER A 130 -21.93 0.76 9.36
CA SER A 130 -20.87 0.44 8.39
C SER A 130 -21.32 0.70 6.95
N ALA A 131 -22.58 0.39 6.63
CA ALA A 131 -23.13 0.62 5.30
C ALA A 131 -23.35 2.09 4.96
N ILE A 132 -23.67 2.93 5.94
CA ILE A 132 -23.92 4.35 5.71
C ILE A 132 -22.62 5.15 5.86
N VAL A 133 -21.87 4.93 6.93
CA VAL A 133 -20.71 5.74 7.30
C VAL A 133 -19.40 5.10 6.81
N GLY A 134 -19.31 3.77 6.86
CA GLY A 134 -18.11 3.03 6.47
C GLY A 134 -17.80 3.11 4.98
N SER A 135 -18.82 3.06 4.12
CA SER A 135 -18.69 3.18 2.66
C SER A 135 -18.74 4.62 2.14
N ARG A 136 -19.19 5.60 2.95
CA ARG A 136 -19.41 6.99 2.52
C ARG A 136 -18.21 7.61 1.82
N ARG A 137 -17.01 7.40 2.40
CA ARG A 137 -15.76 7.94 1.85
C ARG A 137 -15.38 7.29 0.53
N PHE A 138 -15.66 5.99 0.39
CA PHE A 138 -15.48 5.29 -0.86
C PHE A 138 -16.41 5.88 -1.92
N HIS A 139 -17.71 5.98 -1.66
CA HIS A 139 -18.69 6.56 -2.59
C HIS A 139 -18.31 7.98 -3.03
N GLN A 140 -17.95 8.85 -2.09
CA GLN A 140 -17.52 10.22 -2.41
C GLN A 140 -16.35 10.29 -3.40
N VAL A 141 -15.41 9.35 -3.34
CA VAL A 141 -14.25 9.34 -4.24
C VAL A 141 -14.53 8.54 -5.50
N PHE A 142 -15.26 7.43 -5.40
CA PHE A 142 -15.57 6.53 -6.50
C PHE A 142 -16.60 7.14 -7.46
N ASP A 143 -17.69 7.68 -6.93
CA ASP A 143 -18.77 8.28 -7.72
C ASP A 143 -18.32 9.59 -8.40
N ALA A 144 -17.30 10.25 -7.84
CA ALA A 144 -16.67 11.43 -8.44
C ALA A 144 -15.70 11.09 -9.59
N LEU A 145 -15.40 9.81 -9.85
CA LEU A 145 -14.56 9.39 -10.97
C LEU A 145 -15.36 9.24 -12.25
N PRO A 146 -14.75 9.44 -13.44
CA PRO A 146 -15.39 9.10 -14.71
C PRO A 146 -15.81 7.63 -14.76
N MET A 147 -16.96 7.34 -15.39
CA MET A 147 -17.54 5.99 -15.47
C MET A 147 -16.55 4.94 -15.99
N ARG A 148 -15.77 5.26 -17.03
CA ARG A 148 -14.70 4.38 -17.55
C ARG A 148 -13.68 3.98 -16.48
N ARG A 149 -13.33 4.89 -15.58
CA ARG A 149 -12.39 4.62 -14.48
C ARG A 149 -13.02 3.76 -13.40
N GLN A 150 -14.30 3.96 -13.10
CA GLN A 150 -15.04 3.13 -12.15
C GLN A 150 -15.09 1.67 -12.63
N GLU A 151 -15.45 1.46 -13.90
CA GLU A 151 -15.47 0.14 -14.54
C GLU A 151 -14.09 -0.51 -14.54
N GLN A 152 -13.04 0.25 -14.88
CA GLN A 152 -11.67 -0.25 -14.86
C GLN A 152 -11.23 -0.70 -13.45
N ILE A 153 -11.50 0.10 -12.42
CA ILE A 153 -11.18 -0.23 -11.03
C ILE A 153 -11.95 -1.47 -10.59
N GLN A 154 -13.23 -1.57 -10.95
CA GLN A 154 -14.06 -2.72 -10.61
C GLN A 154 -13.61 -3.99 -11.33
N ALA A 155 -13.27 -3.91 -12.62
CA ALA A 155 -12.74 -5.03 -13.39
C ALA A 155 -11.38 -5.48 -12.88
N GLU A 156 -10.51 -4.54 -12.49
CA GLU A 156 -9.21 -4.84 -11.91
C GLU A 156 -9.35 -5.48 -10.53
N PHE A 157 -10.27 -5.00 -9.72
CA PHE A 157 -10.56 -5.60 -8.41
C PHE A 157 -11.03 -7.05 -8.53
N SER A 158 -11.85 -7.38 -9.53
CA SER A 158 -12.33 -8.76 -9.72
C SER A 158 -11.22 -9.74 -10.16
N ARG A 159 -10.06 -9.24 -10.62
CA ARG A 159 -8.88 -10.04 -10.97
C ARG A 159 -7.99 -10.28 -9.75
N GLU A 160 -7.04 -11.20 -9.88
CA GLU A 160 -6.04 -11.42 -8.83
C GLU A 160 -5.12 -10.21 -8.71
N HIS A 161 -4.93 -9.74 -7.49
CA HIS A 161 -4.10 -8.58 -7.20
C HIS A 161 -3.46 -8.72 -5.81
N PRO A 162 -2.42 -7.93 -5.49
CA PRO A 162 -1.76 -8.00 -4.19
C PRO A 162 -2.68 -7.51 -3.07
N ILE A 163 -2.88 -8.35 -2.06
CA ILE A 163 -3.68 -8.03 -0.87
C ILE A 163 -2.81 -8.21 0.38
N PHE A 164 -2.63 -7.12 1.11
CA PHE A 164 -1.82 -7.08 2.33
C PHE A 164 -2.72 -6.86 3.56
N PRO A 165 -2.66 -7.76 4.56
CA PRO A 165 -3.40 -7.57 5.80
C PRO A 165 -2.86 -6.38 6.62
N LEU A 166 -3.79 -5.64 7.22
CA LEU A 166 -3.53 -4.55 8.16
C LEU A 166 -4.02 -4.97 9.55
N PHE A 167 -3.59 -4.26 10.60
CA PHE A 167 -3.98 -4.53 11.99
C PHE A 167 -5.51 -4.64 12.16
N LEU A 168 -6.26 -3.72 11.52
CA LEU A 168 -7.72 -3.70 11.54
C LEU A 168 -8.32 -3.75 10.13
N GLY A 169 -7.75 -4.56 9.23
CA GLY A 169 -8.34 -4.81 7.92
C GLY A 169 -7.36 -5.30 6.87
N GLU A 170 -7.46 -4.76 5.67
CA GLU A 170 -6.60 -5.16 4.55
C GLU A 170 -6.49 -4.02 3.53
N VAL A 171 -5.39 -4.00 2.77
CA VAL A 171 -5.18 -3.09 1.65
C VAL A 171 -5.00 -3.88 0.37
N HIS A 172 -5.76 -3.49 -0.64
CA HIS A 172 -5.70 -4.01 -1.99
C HIS A 172 -4.92 -3.03 -2.86
N LEU A 173 -3.88 -3.52 -3.52
CA LEU A 173 -3.05 -2.73 -4.42
C LEU A 173 -3.53 -2.93 -5.86
N LEU A 174 -4.07 -1.87 -6.47
CA LEU A 174 -4.54 -1.84 -7.86
C LEU A 174 -3.69 -0.87 -8.69
N SER A 175 -3.77 -0.92 -10.00
CA SER A 175 -2.78 -0.29 -10.86
C SER A 175 -2.64 1.22 -10.68
N ASN A 176 -3.75 1.90 -10.40
CA ASN A 176 -3.77 3.36 -10.24
C ASN A 176 -4.39 3.80 -8.89
N CYS A 177 -4.72 2.84 -8.01
CA CYS A 177 -5.38 3.13 -6.74
C CYS A 177 -5.08 2.08 -5.68
N LEU A 178 -5.31 2.44 -4.42
CA LEU A 178 -5.32 1.53 -3.29
C LEU A 178 -6.73 1.53 -2.72
N ILE A 179 -7.24 0.35 -2.43
CA ILE A 179 -8.49 0.19 -1.69
C ILE A 179 -8.09 -0.30 -0.31
N SER A 180 -8.35 0.51 0.71
CA SER A 180 -8.05 0.18 2.09
C SER A 180 -9.34 -0.04 2.87
N ARG A 181 -9.42 -1.19 3.54
CA ARG A 181 -10.39 -1.46 4.60
C ARG A 181 -9.68 -1.31 5.93
N HIS A 182 -10.17 -0.42 6.78
CA HIS A 182 -9.61 -0.19 8.11
C HIS A 182 -10.72 0.11 9.12
N GLY A 183 -10.87 -0.75 10.13
CA GLY A 183 -11.78 -0.54 11.27
C GLY A 183 -13.24 -0.29 10.87
N GLY A 184 -13.77 -1.08 9.93
CA GLY A 184 -15.15 -0.90 9.44
C GLY A 184 -15.35 0.28 8.48
N ARG A 185 -14.27 0.84 7.93
CA ARG A 185 -14.33 1.90 6.91
C ARG A 185 -13.64 1.45 5.65
N LEU A 186 -14.25 1.78 4.52
CA LEU A 186 -13.72 1.56 3.18
C LEU A 186 -13.24 2.89 2.59
N SER A 187 -12.01 2.93 2.12
CA SER A 187 -11.40 4.11 1.52
C SER A 187 -10.76 3.78 0.18
N LEU A 188 -11.05 4.61 -0.82
CA LEU A 188 -10.37 4.59 -2.12
C LEU A 188 -9.31 5.69 -2.15
N ILE A 189 -8.06 5.30 -2.35
CA ILE A 189 -6.89 6.18 -2.35
C ILE A 189 -6.30 6.17 -3.75
N LEU A 190 -6.43 7.27 -4.48
CA LEU A 190 -5.86 7.41 -5.82
C LEU A 190 -4.38 7.76 -5.72
N ILE A 191 -3.52 7.00 -6.41
CA ILE A 191 -2.05 7.15 -6.28
C ILE A 191 -1.62 8.55 -6.74
N GLU A 192 -2.23 9.08 -7.80
CA GLU A 192 -1.97 10.43 -8.37
C GLU A 192 -2.25 11.58 -7.39
N LYS A 193 -3.04 11.32 -6.33
CA LYS A 193 -3.41 12.30 -5.31
C LYS A 193 -2.52 12.20 -4.06
N ILE A 194 -1.59 11.26 -3.99
CA ILE A 194 -0.64 11.11 -2.89
C ILE A 194 0.53 12.09 -3.10
N THR A 195 0.85 12.89 -2.08
CA THR A 195 1.96 13.85 -2.07
C THR A 195 3.18 13.35 -1.33
N SER A 196 3.00 12.78 -0.15
CA SER A 196 4.08 12.20 0.64
C SER A 196 3.63 10.92 1.34
N ALA A 197 4.61 10.07 1.63
CA ALA A 197 4.43 8.84 2.39
C ALA A 197 5.43 8.85 3.54
N GLN A 198 4.92 8.91 4.76
CA GLN A 198 5.72 8.94 5.97
C GLN A 198 5.66 7.59 6.67
N LYS A 199 6.82 7.04 7.01
CA LYS A 199 6.90 5.87 7.87
C LYS A 199 6.83 6.33 9.31
N PHE A 200 5.82 5.89 10.03
CA PHE A 200 5.69 6.19 11.44
C PHE A 200 5.83 4.91 12.26
N GLN A 201 6.89 4.87 13.07
CA GLN A 201 7.10 3.85 14.08
C GLN A 201 6.57 4.41 15.40
N ALA A 202 5.47 3.85 15.91
CA ALA A 202 4.92 4.27 17.19
C ALA A 202 5.92 3.95 18.30
N SER A 203 6.71 4.94 18.72
CA SER A 203 7.83 4.75 19.66
C SER A 203 7.40 4.48 21.11
N LYS A 204 6.09 4.48 21.41
CA LYS A 204 5.56 4.44 22.79
C LYS A 204 4.56 3.30 23.08
N SER A 205 4.13 2.54 22.08
CA SER A 205 3.18 1.43 22.27
C SER A 205 3.81 0.14 21.74
N TYR A 206 4.66 -0.48 22.55
CA TYR A 206 5.21 -1.82 22.38
C TYR A 206 5.92 -2.14 21.04
N GLY A 207 6.20 -1.19 20.13
CA GLY A 207 6.92 -1.47 18.87
C GLY A 207 6.26 -2.52 17.95
N LEU A 208 5.03 -2.94 18.26
CA LEU A 208 4.34 -4.04 17.59
C LEU A 208 3.57 -3.59 16.34
N ALA A 209 3.33 -2.30 16.19
CA ALA A 209 2.69 -1.71 15.01
C ALA A 209 3.64 -0.73 14.30
N ARG A 210 3.82 -0.93 13.00
CA ARG A 210 4.43 0.07 12.12
C ARG A 210 3.35 0.64 11.23
N SER A 211 3.31 1.95 11.10
CA SER A 211 2.27 2.63 10.34
C SER A 211 2.87 3.38 9.15
N LEU A 212 2.14 3.39 8.05
CA LEU A 212 2.43 4.17 6.85
C LEU A 212 1.35 5.25 6.72
N ILE A 213 1.76 6.51 6.83
CA ILE A 213 0.86 7.66 6.71
C ILE A 213 0.99 8.22 5.30
N LEU A 214 -0.09 8.16 4.53
CA LEU A 214 -0.19 8.74 3.20
C LEU A 214 -0.84 10.11 3.30
N HIS A 215 -0.10 11.13 2.88
CA HIS A 215 -0.59 12.48 2.76
C HIS A 215 -1.13 12.72 1.35
N MET A 216 -2.30 13.32 1.28
CA MET A 216 -2.99 13.59 0.02
C MET A 216 -2.88 15.07 -0.35
N LYS A 217 -2.98 15.38 -1.65
CA LYS A 217 -3.02 16.76 -2.18
C LYS A 217 -4.11 17.63 -1.55
N ASN A 218 -5.22 17.01 -1.12
CA ASN A 218 -6.34 17.69 -0.48
C ASN A 218 -6.18 17.85 1.04
N GLY A 219 -4.98 17.62 1.59
CA GLY A 219 -4.68 17.72 3.03
C GLY A 219 -5.16 16.52 3.87
N ARG A 220 -5.85 15.55 3.28
CA ARG A 220 -6.28 14.34 3.99
C ARG A 220 -5.09 13.42 4.28
N LYS A 221 -5.19 12.67 5.37
CA LYS A 221 -4.20 11.66 5.78
C LYS A 221 -4.87 10.30 5.86
N TYR A 222 -4.21 9.27 5.33
CA TYR A 222 -4.61 7.87 5.47
C TYR A 222 -3.51 7.10 6.18
N GLN A 223 -3.87 6.41 7.26
CA GLN A 223 -2.94 5.62 8.07
C GLN A 223 -3.17 4.14 7.79
N LEU A 224 -2.13 3.46 7.32
CA LEU A 224 -2.10 2.02 7.11
C LEU A 224 -1.26 1.39 8.23
N GLU A 225 -1.89 0.61 9.09
CA GLU A 225 -1.22 0.01 10.26
C GLU A 225 -0.89 -1.46 10.00
N PHE A 226 0.39 -1.80 10.09
CA PHE A 226 0.90 -3.15 9.93
C PHE A 226 1.35 -3.68 11.30
N PHE A 227 0.83 -4.85 11.70
CA PHE A 227 1.08 -5.45 13.02
C PHE A 227 1.79 -6.79 12.91
N GLY A 228 2.67 -7.10 13.88
CA GLY A 228 3.32 -8.40 14.00
C GLY A 228 4.11 -8.83 12.76
N THR A 229 3.80 -10.02 12.22
CA THR A 229 4.47 -10.60 11.04
C THR A 229 4.29 -9.77 9.76
N HIS A 230 3.24 -8.96 9.69
CA HIS A 230 2.92 -8.11 8.54
C HIS A 230 3.71 -6.80 8.50
N GLN A 231 4.52 -6.49 9.52
CA GLN A 231 5.44 -5.34 9.49
C GLN A 231 6.44 -5.42 8.32
N LYS A 232 6.75 -6.62 7.83
CA LYS A 232 7.63 -6.85 6.67
C LYS A 232 6.98 -6.40 5.34
N GLU A 233 5.67 -6.24 5.31
CA GLU A 233 4.91 -5.83 4.11
C GLU A 233 4.93 -4.31 3.90
N LEU A 234 5.17 -3.52 4.96
CA LEU A 234 5.28 -2.07 4.88
C LEU A 234 6.30 -1.58 3.84
N PRO A 235 7.58 -2.04 3.84
CA PRO A 235 8.53 -1.62 2.80
C PRO A 235 8.11 -2.05 1.40
N VAL A 236 7.41 -3.18 1.26
CA VAL A 236 6.88 -3.68 -0.03
C VAL A 236 5.82 -2.72 -0.58
N VAL A 237 4.85 -2.34 0.25
CA VAL A 237 3.77 -1.41 -0.13
C VAL A 237 4.34 -0.03 -0.47
N LEU A 238 5.34 0.45 0.29
CA LEU A 238 6.02 1.70 -0.01
C LEU A 238 6.79 1.64 -1.34
N ALA A 239 7.51 0.55 -1.61
CA ALA A 239 8.24 0.39 -2.86
C ALA A 239 7.29 0.40 -4.07
N TRP A 240 6.17 -0.33 -3.96
CA TRP A 240 5.11 -0.32 -4.96
C TRP A 240 4.51 1.08 -5.19
N LEU A 241 4.30 1.85 -4.12
CA LEU A 241 3.83 3.24 -4.21
C LEU A 241 4.81 4.13 -4.98
N LYS A 242 6.11 4.01 -4.68
CA LYS A 242 7.18 4.78 -5.35
C LYS A 242 7.32 4.42 -6.81
N GLU A 243 7.18 3.15 -7.16
CA GLU A 243 7.24 2.68 -8.55
C GLU A 243 6.15 3.35 -9.40
N ARG A 244 4.94 3.51 -8.82
CA ARG A 244 3.77 4.06 -9.52
C ARG A 244 3.65 5.58 -9.41
N ASN A 245 4.22 6.19 -8.38
CA ASN A 245 4.27 7.63 -8.22
C ASN A 245 5.65 8.05 -7.64
N PRO A 246 6.62 8.34 -8.52
CA PRO A 246 7.97 8.74 -8.11
C PRO A 246 8.02 10.14 -7.50
N SER A 247 6.93 10.92 -7.57
CA SER A 247 6.83 12.24 -6.95
C SER A 247 6.51 12.18 -5.45
N ILE A 248 6.33 10.98 -4.88
CA ILE A 248 6.10 10.81 -3.45
C ILE A 248 7.39 11.14 -2.69
N LEU A 249 7.34 12.19 -1.87
CA LEU A 249 8.39 12.51 -0.92
C LEU A 249 8.32 11.52 0.26
N GLU A 250 9.43 10.84 0.55
CA GLU A 250 9.56 10.05 1.79
C GLU A 250 10.00 10.99 2.92
N GLN A 251 9.25 10.97 4.02
CA GLN A 251 9.51 11.75 5.23
C GLN A 251 9.68 10.82 6.43
#